data_AF-A0A293MU87-F1
#
_entry.id   AF-A0A293MU87-F1
#
_cell.length_a   1.000
_cell.length_b   1.000
_cell.length_c   1.000
_cell.angle_alpha   90.00
_cell.angle_beta   90.00
_cell.angle_gamma   90.00
#
_symmetry.space_group_name_H-M   'P 1'
#
loop_
_entity.id
_entity.type
_entity.pdbx_description
1 polymer ?
#
loop_
_entity_poly.entity_id
_entity_poly.type
_entity_poly.pdbx_seq_one_letter_code
_entity_poly.pdbx_strand_id
1 'polypeptide(L)'
;MKSVKKKLEESVNSNLLDIGECNLHEVHNAFGSGLTAFGSDVEQLVIDIYYFFKYAVRSSHLQEQQKILGIPEHVFLRHVSNRWLTFQDCLERVLEQYAALKAYFHTDVDARSTSYAHQKRLATALADKKMLAKMLFLRNTAEPFAGFQALVQKQEPLIHIMHSESLCLSRQPRASARAVHCPESLLSCRRGCPTNKLCSSKAVGNCTCRREDASQDALP
;
A
#
# COMPACT_ATOMS: atom_id res chain seq x y z
N MET A 1 -11.60 26.48 23.45
CA MET A 1 -12.17 25.46 24.37
C MET A 1 -11.03 24.62 24.93
N LYS A 2 -11.05 24.26 26.23
CA LYS A 2 -10.09 23.29 26.78
C LYS A 2 -10.35 21.90 26.17
N SER A 3 -9.29 21.17 25.80
CA SER A 3 -9.37 19.78 25.37
C SER A 3 -10.05 18.92 26.44
N VAL A 4 -10.77 17.88 26.02
CA VAL A 4 -11.43 16.90 26.92
C VAL A 4 -10.41 16.32 27.91
N LYS A 5 -9.19 15.99 27.44
CA LYS A 5 -8.08 15.53 28.29
C LYS A 5 -7.81 16.50 29.44
N LYS A 6 -7.60 17.77 29.13
CA LYS A 6 -7.31 18.82 30.13
C LYS A 6 -8.47 19.01 31.11
N LYS A 7 -9.72 18.84 30.67
CA LYS A 7 -10.89 18.90 31.55
C LYS A 7 -10.94 17.70 32.50
N LEU A 8 -10.62 16.49 32.02
CA LEU A 8 -10.57 15.28 32.84
C LEU A 8 -9.41 15.30 33.84
N GLU A 9 -8.25 15.81 33.46
CA GLU A 9 -7.11 16.01 34.37
C GLU A 9 -7.43 17.03 35.47
N GLU A 10 -8.22 18.07 35.15
CA GLU A 10 -8.67 19.08 36.11
C GLU A 10 -9.82 18.59 37.02
N SER A 11 -10.64 17.63 36.59
CA SER A 11 -11.86 17.21 37.30
C SER A 11 -11.81 15.80 37.94
N VAL A 12 -10.87 14.95 37.54
CA VAL A 12 -10.72 13.56 38.01
C VAL A 12 -9.32 13.37 38.59
N ASN A 13 -9.23 12.80 39.80
CA ASN A 13 -7.96 12.48 40.47
C ASN A 13 -7.01 11.67 39.58
N SER A 14 -5.71 11.82 39.84
CA SER A 14 -4.51 11.42 39.06
C SER A 14 -4.32 9.94 38.67
N ASN A 15 -5.36 9.11 38.75
CA ASN A 15 -5.30 7.67 38.46
C ASN A 15 -5.83 7.31 37.06
N LEU A 16 -6.04 8.28 36.18
CA LEU A 16 -6.39 8.03 34.79
C LEU A 16 -5.15 7.54 34.02
N LEU A 17 -5.25 6.34 33.48
CA LEU A 17 -4.25 5.81 32.57
C LEU A 17 -4.53 6.35 31.16
N ASP A 18 -3.67 7.22 30.67
CA ASP A 18 -3.70 7.70 29.29
C ASP A 18 -3.20 6.60 28.36
N ILE A 19 -4.12 5.97 27.62
CA ILE A 19 -3.82 4.90 26.66
C ILE A 19 -3.28 5.48 25.33
N GLY A 20 -3.16 6.80 25.24
CA GLY A 20 -2.63 7.50 24.06
C GLY A 20 -3.69 7.76 22.99
N GLU A 21 -3.23 8.27 21.85
CA GLU A 21 -4.09 8.51 20.69
C GLU A 21 -4.41 7.20 19.95
N CYS A 22 -5.40 7.25 19.08
CA CYS A 22 -5.72 6.10 18.23
C CYS A 22 -4.53 5.82 17.30
N ASN A 23 -3.88 4.66 17.46
CA ASN A 23 -2.78 4.20 16.59
C ASN A 23 -3.12 4.24 15.10
N LEU A 24 -4.41 4.11 14.76
CA LEU A 24 -4.88 4.27 13.39
C LEU A 24 -4.63 5.69 12.85
N HIS A 25 -4.84 6.72 13.68
CA HIS A 25 -4.54 8.10 13.30
C HIS A 25 -3.04 8.33 13.14
N GLU A 26 -2.20 7.74 13.99
CA GLU A 26 -0.74 7.86 13.85
C GLU A 26 -0.25 7.27 12.54
N VAL A 27 -0.65 6.03 12.23
CA VAL A 27 -0.29 5.34 10.98
C VAL A 27 -0.83 6.08 9.76
N HIS A 28 -2.05 6.61 9.87
CA HIS A 28 -2.66 7.43 8.82
C HIS A 28 -1.88 8.71 8.53
N ASN A 29 -1.50 9.44 9.59
CA ASN A 29 -0.72 10.67 9.46
C ASN A 29 0.69 10.38 8.93
N ALA A 30 1.30 9.27 9.33
CA ALA A 30 2.61 8.85 8.84
C ALA A 30 2.57 8.57 7.33
N PHE A 31 1.58 7.80 6.86
CA PHE A 31 1.44 7.52 5.43
C PHE A 31 1.12 8.79 4.62
N GLY A 32 0.19 9.63 5.11
CA GLY A 32 -0.14 10.91 4.46
C GLY A 32 1.06 11.86 4.36
N SER A 33 1.91 11.89 5.39
CA SER A 33 3.17 12.65 5.35
C SER A 33 4.15 12.08 4.31
N GLY A 34 4.23 10.75 4.20
CA GLY A 34 5.02 10.08 3.16
C GLY A 34 4.53 10.37 1.74
N LEU A 35 3.21 10.37 1.52
CA LEU A 35 2.61 10.78 0.24
C LEU A 35 2.95 12.23 -0.09
N THR A 36 2.83 13.13 0.89
CA THR A 36 3.17 14.56 0.69
C THR A 36 4.64 14.73 0.29
N ALA A 37 5.55 13.98 0.91
CA ALA A 37 6.99 14.07 0.67
C ALA A 37 7.45 13.44 -0.66
N PHE A 38 6.80 12.35 -1.12
CA PHE A 38 7.30 11.57 -2.27
C PHE A 38 6.26 11.30 -3.37
N GLY A 39 5.00 11.07 -2.98
CA GLY A 39 3.94 10.51 -3.83
C GLY A 39 2.84 11.47 -4.25
N SER A 40 2.98 12.77 -3.99
CA SER A 40 1.93 13.78 -4.26
C SER A 40 1.56 13.87 -5.74
N ASP A 41 2.53 13.67 -6.63
CA ASP A 41 2.31 13.61 -8.08
C ASP A 41 1.53 12.37 -8.51
N VAL A 42 1.81 11.22 -7.88
CA VAL A 42 1.04 9.98 -8.09
C VAL A 42 -0.39 10.12 -7.56
N GLU A 43 -0.55 10.67 -6.35
CA GLU A 43 -1.86 10.91 -5.76
C GLU A 43 -2.71 11.83 -6.65
N GLN A 44 -2.13 12.91 -7.15
CA GLN A 44 -2.80 13.81 -8.07
C GLN A 44 -3.16 13.12 -9.39
N LEU A 45 -2.27 12.26 -9.94
CA LEU A 45 -2.54 11.49 -11.15
C LEU A 45 -3.76 10.57 -10.98
N VAL A 46 -3.83 9.85 -9.86
CA VAL A 46 -4.97 8.96 -9.53
C VAL A 46 -6.28 9.76 -9.46
N ILE A 47 -6.25 10.91 -8.79
CA ILE A 47 -7.41 11.82 -8.68
C ILE A 47 -7.84 12.32 -10.07
N ASP A 48 -6.89 12.77 -10.87
CA ASP A 48 -7.16 13.33 -12.20
C ASP A 48 -7.75 12.28 -13.14
N ILE A 49 -7.25 11.05 -13.13
CA ILE A 49 -7.79 9.93 -13.91
C ILE A 49 -9.26 9.70 -13.55
N TYR A 50 -9.59 9.63 -12.25
CA TYR A 50 -10.97 9.46 -11.81
C TYR A 50 -11.89 10.58 -12.35
N TYR A 51 -11.50 11.85 -12.18
CA TYR A 51 -12.31 12.96 -12.64
C TYR A 51 -12.40 13.05 -14.16
N PHE A 52 -11.36 12.63 -14.88
CA PHE A 52 -11.39 12.57 -16.33
C PHE A 52 -12.41 11.56 -16.86
N PHE A 53 -12.43 10.36 -16.28
CA PHE A 53 -13.34 9.26 -16.66
C PHE A 53 -14.65 9.23 -15.87
N LYS A 54 -14.96 10.29 -15.09
CA LYS A 54 -16.24 10.45 -14.42
C LYS A 54 -17.42 10.51 -15.40
N TYR A 55 -17.18 10.96 -16.64
CA TYR A 55 -18.21 11.12 -17.66
C TYR A 55 -18.32 9.88 -18.55
N ALA A 56 -19.56 9.38 -18.71
CA ALA A 56 -19.86 8.12 -19.37
C ALA A 56 -19.28 7.97 -20.80
N VAL A 57 -19.26 9.04 -21.59
CA VAL A 57 -18.72 9.02 -22.97
C VAL A 57 -17.24 8.59 -22.97
N ARG A 58 -16.43 9.16 -22.07
CA ARG A 58 -15.01 8.82 -21.97
C ARG A 58 -14.81 7.43 -21.40
N SER A 59 -15.64 7.03 -20.43
CA SER A 59 -15.62 5.67 -19.88
C SER A 59 -15.93 4.62 -20.95
N SER A 60 -16.88 4.91 -21.85
CA SER A 60 -17.23 4.02 -22.97
C SER A 60 -16.07 3.83 -23.94
N HIS A 61 -15.36 4.90 -24.30
CA HIS A 61 -14.19 4.79 -25.18
C HIS A 61 -13.04 4.02 -24.50
N LEU A 62 -12.85 4.19 -23.19
CA LEU A 62 -11.88 3.39 -22.43
C LEU A 62 -12.26 1.89 -22.43
N GLN A 63 -13.54 1.56 -22.30
CA GLN A 63 -14.02 0.17 -22.36
C GLN A 63 -13.71 -0.50 -23.71
N GLU A 64 -13.74 0.25 -24.80
CA GLU A 64 -13.31 -0.26 -26.10
C GLU A 64 -11.82 -0.65 -26.07
N GLN A 65 -10.96 0.20 -25.48
CA GLN A 65 -9.54 -0.10 -25.31
C GLN A 65 -9.31 -1.30 -24.37
N GLN A 66 -10.08 -1.41 -23.29
CA GLN A 66 -10.05 -2.57 -22.37
C GLN A 66 -10.36 -3.87 -23.12
N LYS A 67 -11.41 -3.88 -23.95
CA LYS A 67 -11.80 -5.03 -24.77
C LYS A 67 -10.73 -5.42 -25.79
N ILE A 68 -10.17 -4.43 -26.51
CA ILE A 68 -9.11 -4.66 -27.50
C ILE A 68 -7.87 -5.31 -26.85
N LEU A 69 -7.52 -4.88 -25.63
CA LEU A 69 -6.35 -5.37 -24.91
C LEU A 69 -6.62 -6.60 -24.02
N GLY A 70 -7.87 -7.06 -23.95
CA GLY A 70 -8.27 -8.18 -23.08
C GLY A 70 -8.12 -7.88 -21.57
N ILE A 71 -8.22 -6.62 -21.18
CA ILE A 71 -8.12 -6.18 -19.78
C ILE A 71 -9.54 -6.13 -19.18
N PRO A 72 -9.74 -6.56 -17.92
CA PRO A 72 -11.05 -6.49 -17.27
C PRO A 72 -11.68 -5.09 -17.34
N GLU A 73 -12.97 -5.05 -17.66
CA GLU A 73 -13.75 -3.82 -17.76
C GLU A 73 -14.04 -3.26 -16.37
N HIS A 74 -13.21 -2.31 -15.98
CA HIS A 74 -13.19 -1.79 -14.62
C HIS A 74 -13.24 -0.26 -14.64
N VAL A 75 -14.11 0.30 -13.80
CA VAL A 75 -14.19 1.75 -13.55
C VAL A 75 -13.17 2.18 -12.48
N PHE A 76 -12.78 3.44 -12.52
CA PHE A 76 -11.87 4.03 -11.53
C PHE A 76 -12.60 4.38 -10.24
N LEU A 77 -11.90 4.19 -9.13
CA LEU A 77 -12.38 4.50 -7.79
C LEU A 77 -12.08 5.95 -7.43
N ARG A 78 -12.93 6.55 -6.60
CA ARG A 78 -12.73 7.92 -6.11
C ARG A 78 -11.82 7.91 -4.90
N HIS A 79 -10.65 8.52 -5.03
CA HIS A 79 -9.77 8.80 -3.90
C HIS A 79 -10.18 10.09 -3.17
N VAL A 80 -10.09 10.12 -1.84
CA VAL A 80 -10.24 11.32 -1.00
C VAL A 80 -8.92 11.55 -0.26
N SER A 81 -8.26 12.69 -0.50
CA SER A 81 -6.89 12.96 -0.04
C SER A 81 -6.71 12.94 1.48
N ASN A 82 -7.75 13.25 2.25
CA ASN A 82 -7.70 13.15 3.72
C ASN A 82 -7.75 11.70 4.25
N ARG A 83 -7.95 10.70 3.36
CA ARG A 83 -8.08 9.30 3.69
C ARG A 83 -7.23 8.44 2.77
N TRP A 84 -5.97 8.22 3.16
CA TRP A 84 -5.05 7.41 2.36
C TRP A 84 -5.54 5.96 2.13
N LEU A 85 -6.45 5.42 2.96
CA LEU A 85 -7.01 4.08 2.71
C LEU A 85 -7.58 3.94 1.31
N THR A 86 -8.28 4.97 0.81
CA THR A 86 -8.86 4.91 -0.53
C THR A 86 -7.79 4.99 -1.62
N PHE A 87 -6.59 5.48 -1.30
CA PHE A 87 -5.51 5.64 -2.26
C PHE A 87 -5.02 4.28 -2.76
N GLN A 88 -4.87 3.28 -1.88
CA GLN A 88 -4.33 1.98 -2.27
C GLN A 88 -5.20 1.31 -3.33
N ASP A 89 -6.50 1.14 -3.07
CA ASP A 89 -7.42 0.52 -4.03
C ASP A 89 -7.48 1.31 -5.35
N CYS A 90 -7.46 2.64 -5.27
CA CYS A 90 -7.44 3.49 -6.46
C CYS A 90 -6.14 3.32 -7.28
N LEU A 91 -5.00 3.24 -6.60
CA LEU A 91 -3.69 3.04 -7.22
C LEU A 91 -3.58 1.67 -7.88
N GLU A 92 -4.04 0.61 -7.20
CA GLU A 92 -4.09 -0.74 -7.75
C GLU A 92 -4.96 -0.78 -9.01
N ARG A 93 -6.13 -0.14 -8.98
CA ARG A 93 -7.01 -0.02 -10.15
C ARG A 93 -6.35 0.74 -11.31
N VAL A 94 -5.60 1.80 -11.04
CA VAL A 94 -4.86 2.54 -12.08
C VAL A 94 -3.73 1.68 -12.67
N LEU A 95 -3.01 0.93 -11.84
CA LEU A 95 -1.93 0.04 -12.29
C LEU A 95 -2.46 -1.12 -13.15
N GLU A 96 -3.59 -1.71 -12.76
CA GLU A 96 -4.28 -2.75 -13.52
C GLU A 96 -4.67 -2.25 -14.92
N GLN A 97 -5.18 -1.02 -14.99
CA GLN A 97 -5.68 -0.41 -16.22
C GLN A 97 -4.61 0.40 -16.97
N TYR A 98 -3.34 0.33 -16.56
CA TYR A 98 -2.28 1.20 -17.04
C TYR A 98 -2.03 1.09 -18.55
N ALA A 99 -2.12 -0.12 -19.10
CA ALA A 99 -1.96 -0.36 -20.54
C ALA A 99 -3.13 0.23 -21.35
N ALA A 100 -4.38 0.05 -20.89
CA ALA A 100 -5.56 0.64 -21.52
C ALA A 100 -5.52 2.17 -21.47
N LEU A 101 -5.10 2.74 -20.33
CA LEU A 101 -4.90 4.19 -20.17
C LEU A 101 -3.87 4.73 -21.17
N LYS A 102 -2.74 4.05 -21.33
CA LYS A 102 -1.72 4.44 -22.30
C LYS A 102 -2.23 4.39 -23.75
N ALA A 103 -2.97 3.35 -24.11
CA ALA A 103 -3.56 3.23 -25.45
C ALA A 103 -4.56 4.37 -25.70
N TYR A 104 -5.47 4.59 -24.75
CA TYR A 104 -6.49 5.64 -24.80
C TYR A 104 -5.88 7.03 -25.03
N PHE A 105 -4.90 7.42 -24.22
CA PHE A 105 -4.25 8.73 -24.35
C PHE A 105 -3.22 8.81 -25.49
N HIS A 106 -3.00 7.73 -26.24
CA HIS A 106 -2.22 7.76 -27.47
C HIS A 106 -3.12 7.98 -28.70
N THR A 107 -4.35 7.45 -28.70
CA THR A 107 -5.29 7.55 -29.82
C THR A 107 -6.23 8.76 -29.73
N ASP A 108 -6.69 9.12 -28.52
CA ASP A 108 -7.86 9.99 -28.34
C ASP A 108 -7.51 11.43 -27.91
N VAL A 109 -6.29 11.89 -28.21
CA VAL A 109 -5.89 13.27 -27.91
C VAL A 109 -6.39 14.19 -29.01
N ASP A 110 -7.58 14.76 -28.79
CA ASP A 110 -8.14 15.77 -29.69
C ASP A 110 -7.61 17.17 -29.33
N ALA A 111 -6.75 17.71 -30.20
CA ALA A 111 -6.17 19.05 -30.07
C ALA A 111 -7.22 20.18 -30.05
N ARG A 112 -8.45 19.92 -30.51
CA ARG A 112 -9.56 20.87 -30.51
C ARG A 112 -10.43 20.77 -29.27
N SER A 113 -10.21 19.76 -28.43
CA SER A 113 -10.97 19.58 -27.20
C SER A 113 -10.64 20.65 -26.17
N THR A 114 -11.65 21.17 -25.49
CA THR A 114 -11.48 22.02 -24.29
C THR A 114 -10.70 21.31 -23.18
N SER A 115 -10.61 19.98 -23.22
CA SER A 115 -9.85 19.15 -22.29
C SER A 115 -8.44 18.80 -22.76
N TYR A 116 -7.98 19.33 -23.91
CA TYR A 116 -6.70 18.95 -24.52
C TYR A 116 -5.51 19.10 -23.57
N ALA A 117 -5.43 20.23 -22.83
CA ALA A 117 -4.35 20.46 -21.87
C ALA A 117 -4.31 19.38 -20.76
N HIS A 118 -5.49 18.95 -20.29
CA HIS A 118 -5.61 17.90 -19.29
C HIS A 118 -5.25 16.53 -19.87
N GLN A 119 -5.74 16.20 -21.07
CA GLN A 119 -5.39 14.96 -21.78
C GLN A 119 -3.88 14.86 -22.03
N LYS A 120 -3.25 15.94 -22.53
CA LYS A 120 -1.81 16.00 -22.78
C LYS A 120 -1.00 15.79 -21.51
N ARG A 121 -1.43 16.37 -20.39
CA ARG A 121 -0.79 16.19 -19.09
C ARG A 121 -0.88 14.73 -18.59
N LEU A 122 -2.06 14.11 -18.68
CA LEU A 122 -2.25 12.70 -18.36
C LEU A 122 -1.40 11.79 -19.27
N ALA A 123 -1.41 12.04 -20.58
CA ALA A 123 -0.60 11.31 -21.55
C ALA A 123 0.90 11.39 -21.23
N THR A 124 1.38 12.58 -20.86
CA THR A 124 2.78 12.81 -20.49
C THR A 124 3.16 12.05 -19.21
N ALA A 125 2.30 12.11 -18.19
CA ALA A 125 2.52 11.40 -16.93
C ALA A 125 2.52 9.87 -17.11
N LEU A 126 1.61 9.34 -17.93
CA LEU A 126 1.51 7.91 -18.24
C LEU A 126 2.62 7.41 -19.19
N ALA A 127 3.30 8.31 -19.90
CA ALA A 127 4.46 7.96 -20.71
C ALA A 127 5.77 7.92 -19.89
N ASP A 128 5.82 8.63 -18.76
CA ASP A 128 7.01 8.70 -17.91
C ASP A 128 7.24 7.40 -17.12
N LYS A 129 8.38 6.74 -17.39
CA LYS A 129 8.80 5.53 -16.67
C LYS A 129 9.04 5.79 -15.18
N LYS A 130 9.43 7.01 -14.80
CA LYS A 130 9.62 7.37 -13.39
C LYS A 130 8.29 7.39 -12.65
N MET A 131 7.22 7.88 -13.30
CA MET A 131 5.87 7.86 -12.74
C MET A 131 5.41 6.43 -12.45
N LEU A 132 5.60 5.50 -13.40
CA LEU A 132 5.31 4.08 -13.19
C LEU A 132 6.12 3.48 -12.04
N ALA A 133 7.42 3.77 -11.96
CA ALA A 133 8.27 3.31 -10.88
C ALA A 133 7.80 3.82 -9.51
N LYS A 134 7.39 5.09 -9.42
CA LYS A 134 6.80 5.67 -8.19
C LYS A 134 5.50 4.98 -7.81
N MET A 135 4.60 4.74 -8.75
CA MET A 135 3.34 4.01 -8.50
C MET A 135 3.60 2.61 -7.96
N LEU A 136 4.51 1.86 -8.56
CA LEU A 136 4.89 0.52 -8.10
C LEU A 136 5.53 0.54 -6.71
N PHE A 137 6.37 1.53 -6.44
CA PHE A 137 6.97 1.73 -5.12
C PHE A 137 5.91 2.04 -4.05
N LEU A 138 4.98 2.95 -4.35
CA LEU A 138 3.89 3.31 -3.43
C LEU A 138 2.95 2.14 -3.17
N ARG A 139 2.58 1.36 -4.20
CA ARG A 139 1.79 0.13 -4.03
C ARG A 139 2.46 -0.82 -3.04
N ASN A 140 3.76 -1.09 -3.23
CA ASN A 140 4.52 -1.98 -2.35
C ASN A 140 4.68 -1.41 -0.92
N THR A 141 4.64 -0.08 -0.78
CA THR A 141 4.75 0.59 0.53
C THR A 141 3.41 0.61 1.25
N ALA A 142 2.28 0.66 0.53
CA ALA A 142 0.95 0.65 1.11
C ALA A 142 0.59 -0.69 1.78
N GLU A 143 1.06 -1.82 1.23
CA GLU A 143 0.75 -3.16 1.73
C GLU A 143 1.10 -3.38 3.23
N PRO A 144 2.30 -3.04 3.73
CA PRO A 144 2.61 -3.00 5.15
C PRO A 144 1.60 -2.25 6.02
N PHE A 145 1.17 -1.07 5.55
CA PHE A 145 0.24 -0.21 6.28
C PHE A 145 -1.17 -0.80 6.29
N ALA A 146 -1.61 -1.37 5.18
CA ALA A 146 -2.90 -2.06 5.10
C ALA A 146 -2.96 -3.28 6.02
N GLY A 147 -1.88 -4.08 6.08
CA GLY A 147 -1.78 -5.22 6.99
C GLY A 147 -1.84 -4.81 8.46
N PHE A 148 -1.07 -3.79 8.85
CA PHE A 148 -1.10 -3.26 10.21
C PHE A 148 -2.48 -2.69 10.56
N GLN A 149 -3.08 -1.94 9.64
CA GLN A 149 -4.41 -1.37 9.84
C GLN A 149 -5.47 -2.46 10.07
N ALA A 150 -5.50 -3.47 9.19
CA ALA A 150 -6.45 -4.57 9.31
C ALA A 150 -6.29 -5.31 10.64
N LEU A 151 -5.05 -5.39 11.16
CA LEU A 151 -4.79 -5.93 12.48
C LEU A 151 -5.40 -5.05 13.58
N VAL A 152 -5.06 -3.75 13.64
CA VAL A 152 -5.50 -2.86 14.73
C VAL A 152 -6.98 -2.46 14.67
N GLN A 153 -7.68 -2.76 13.57
CA GLN A 153 -9.12 -2.54 13.41
C GLN A 153 -9.99 -3.74 13.83
N LYS A 154 -9.40 -4.84 14.29
CA LYS A 154 -10.18 -5.96 14.83
C LYS A 154 -10.87 -5.56 16.13
N GLN A 155 -11.99 -6.23 16.42
CA GLN A 155 -12.82 -5.98 17.61
C GLN A 155 -12.25 -6.59 18.90
N GLU A 156 -11.17 -7.37 18.81
CA GLU A 156 -10.54 -8.02 19.97
C GLU A 156 -9.56 -7.08 20.70
N PRO A 157 -9.25 -7.31 22.00
CA PRO A 157 -8.27 -6.50 22.72
C PRO A 157 -6.83 -6.71 22.22
N LEU A 158 -6.27 -5.72 21.53
CA LEU A 158 -4.94 -5.83 20.86
C LEU A 158 -3.80 -5.08 21.54
N ILE A 159 -4.03 -4.49 22.72
CA ILE A 159 -3.01 -3.67 23.40
C ILE A 159 -1.70 -4.43 23.66
N HIS A 160 -1.79 -5.75 23.87
CA HIS A 160 -0.65 -6.63 24.15
C HIS A 160 0.30 -6.82 22.95
N ILE A 161 -0.16 -6.64 21.71
CA ILE A 161 0.68 -6.74 20.49
C ILE A 161 0.98 -5.39 19.85
N MET A 162 0.32 -4.32 20.29
CA MET A 162 0.38 -3.00 19.67
C MET A 162 1.83 -2.49 19.52
N HIS A 163 2.63 -2.61 20.58
CA HIS A 163 4.03 -2.20 20.55
C HIS A 163 4.87 -3.02 19.57
N SER A 164 4.74 -4.35 19.57
CA SER A 164 5.51 -5.22 18.67
C SER A 164 5.16 -5.00 17.20
N GLU A 165 3.87 -4.80 16.90
CA GLU A 165 3.40 -4.59 15.54
C GLU A 165 3.80 -3.22 14.98
N SER A 166 3.78 -2.18 15.83
CA SER A 166 4.24 -0.84 15.44
C SER A 166 5.74 -0.82 15.13
N LEU A 167 6.54 -1.55 15.92
CA LEU A 167 7.95 -1.78 15.62
C LEU A 167 8.15 -2.61 14.35
N CYS A 168 7.28 -3.57 14.07
CA CYS A 168 7.32 -4.34 12.83
C CYS A 168 7.11 -3.43 11.63
N LEU A 169 6.04 -2.62 11.63
CA LEU A 169 5.70 -1.68 10.56
C LEU A 169 6.85 -0.72 10.24
N SER A 170 7.45 -0.10 11.26
CA SER A 170 8.57 0.84 11.08
C SER A 170 9.85 0.20 10.51
N ARG A 171 10.01 -1.12 10.64
CA ARG A 171 11.19 -1.87 10.16
C ARG A 171 10.99 -2.49 8.76
N GLN A 172 9.74 -2.60 8.30
CA GLN A 172 9.39 -3.24 7.02
C GLN A 172 9.89 -2.57 5.73
N PRO A 173 10.26 -1.27 5.65
CA PRO A 173 10.81 -0.69 4.41
C PRO A 173 12.08 -1.40 3.91
N ARG A 174 12.78 -2.16 4.77
CA ARG A 174 13.99 -2.93 4.41
C ARG A 174 13.72 -4.33 3.85
N ALA A 175 12.52 -4.88 4.01
CA ALA A 175 12.24 -6.29 3.69
C ALA A 175 11.55 -6.49 2.33
N SER A 176 10.69 -5.57 1.89
CA SER A 176 9.95 -5.71 0.62
C SER A 176 10.87 -5.63 -0.61
N ALA A 177 11.97 -4.87 -0.54
CA ALA A 177 13.01 -4.89 -1.57
C ALA A 177 13.72 -6.26 -1.73
N ARG A 178 13.64 -7.15 -0.72
CA ARG A 178 14.16 -8.53 -0.79
C ARG A 178 13.09 -9.55 -1.15
N ALA A 179 11.81 -9.20 -1.10
CA ALA A 179 10.70 -10.14 -1.28
C ALA A 179 10.25 -10.32 -2.74
N VAL A 180 10.75 -9.50 -3.68
CA VAL A 180 10.42 -9.55 -5.13
C VAL A 180 10.91 -10.85 -5.82
N HIS A 181 11.42 -11.83 -5.06
CA HIS A 181 11.88 -13.12 -5.60
C HIS A 181 11.46 -14.35 -4.79
N CYS A 182 10.48 -14.26 -3.90
CA CYS A 182 10.03 -15.41 -3.12
C CYS A 182 8.65 -15.90 -3.61
N PRO A 183 8.54 -17.10 -4.22
CA PRO A 183 7.26 -17.68 -4.58
C PRO A 183 6.34 -17.85 -3.37
N GLU A 184 5.03 -17.70 -3.58
CA GLU A 184 3.94 -17.74 -2.59
C GLU A 184 3.96 -18.96 -1.65
N SER A 185 4.62 -20.05 -2.04
CA SER A 185 4.74 -21.29 -1.26
C SER A 185 5.60 -21.17 0.01
N LEU A 186 6.36 -20.08 0.20
CA LEU A 186 7.26 -19.89 1.35
C LEU A 186 6.71 -18.97 2.46
N LEU A 187 5.53 -18.36 2.27
CA LEU A 187 4.90 -17.50 3.28
C LEU A 187 4.39 -18.27 4.51
N SER A 188 4.11 -19.58 4.40
CA SER A 188 3.69 -20.39 5.55
C SER A 188 4.81 -20.61 6.58
N CYS A 189 6.08 -20.47 6.17
CA CYS A 189 7.23 -20.79 7.01
C CYS A 189 7.53 -19.69 8.07
N ARG A 190 7.06 -18.44 7.85
CA ARG A 190 7.30 -17.32 8.78
C ARG A 190 6.48 -17.38 10.07
N ARG A 191 5.34 -18.07 10.08
CA ARG A 191 4.43 -18.05 11.25
C ARG A 191 4.81 -19.03 12.37
N GLY A 192 5.86 -19.83 12.20
CA GLY A 192 6.21 -20.89 13.17
C GLY A 192 7.69 -21.06 13.51
N CYS A 193 8.61 -20.21 13.03
CA CYS A 193 10.05 -20.39 13.29
C CYS A 193 10.54 -19.46 14.42
N PRO A 194 10.98 -20.00 15.57
CA PRO A 194 11.35 -19.20 16.74
C PRO A 194 12.77 -18.61 16.66
N THR A 195 13.49 -18.77 15.54
CA THR A 195 14.83 -18.18 15.39
C THR A 195 15.04 -17.56 14.02
N ASN A 196 15.68 -16.39 14.04
CA ASN A 196 15.96 -15.52 12.90
C ASN A 196 17.10 -16.07 12.02
N LYS A 197 16.98 -17.32 11.53
CA LYS A 197 17.99 -17.93 10.66
C LYS A 197 17.67 -17.66 9.19
N LEU A 198 18.68 -17.18 8.48
CA LEU A 198 18.68 -16.91 7.05
C LEU A 198 18.33 -18.18 6.28
N CYS A 199 17.20 -18.20 5.57
CA CYS A 199 16.86 -19.29 4.65
C CYS A 199 17.84 -19.24 3.48
N SER A 200 18.75 -20.21 3.38
CA SER A 200 19.66 -20.34 2.24
C SER A 200 18.99 -21.15 1.14
N SER A 201 18.90 -20.57 -0.04
CA SER A 201 18.32 -21.16 -1.23
C SER A 201 19.21 -22.29 -1.76
N LYS A 202 18.82 -23.55 -1.52
CA LYS A 202 19.27 -24.67 -2.36
C LYS A 202 18.10 -25.58 -2.69
N ALA A 203 17.80 -25.58 -3.99
CA ALA A 203 17.10 -26.58 -4.79
C ALA A 203 15.68 -27.00 -4.38
N VAL A 204 14.83 -27.05 -5.40
CA VAL A 204 13.46 -27.55 -5.40
C VAL A 204 13.42 -28.99 -4.85
N GLY A 205 12.68 -29.20 -3.75
CA GLY A 205 12.34 -30.54 -3.23
C GLY A 205 12.57 -30.70 -1.72
N ASN A 206 11.47 -30.83 -0.97
CA ASN A 206 11.37 -31.23 0.44
C ASN A 206 12.12 -30.39 1.50
N CYS A 207 11.41 -29.42 2.09
CA CYS A 207 11.75 -28.87 3.40
C CYS A 207 11.57 -29.95 4.47
N THR A 208 12.66 -30.52 4.96
CA THR A 208 12.67 -31.30 6.22
C THR A 208 13.40 -30.49 7.28
N CYS A 209 12.71 -30.19 8.38
CA CYS A 209 13.32 -29.57 9.55
C CYS A 209 14.22 -30.61 10.25
N ARG A 210 15.53 -30.58 10.01
CA ARG A 210 16.48 -31.34 10.84
C ARG A 210 16.57 -30.66 12.22
N ARG A 211 16.18 -31.38 13.27
CA ARG A 211 16.70 -31.14 14.63
C ARG A 211 18.16 -31.62 14.62
N GLU A 212 19.11 -30.74 14.91
CA GLU A 212 20.45 -31.19 15.30
C GLU A 212 20.37 -31.54 16.78
N ASP A 213 20.39 -32.85 17.06
CA ASP A 213 20.54 -33.38 18.41
C ASP A 213 21.93 -33.05 18.93
N ALA A 214 21.98 -32.55 20.17
CA ALA A 214 23.21 -32.30 20.91
C ALA A 214 23.99 -33.60 21.08
N SER A 215 25.12 -33.71 20.37
CA SER A 215 26.11 -34.77 20.60
C SER A 215 27.23 -34.15 21.42
N GLN A 216 27.33 -34.59 22.67
CA GLN A 216 28.50 -34.39 23.52
C GLN A 216 29.67 -35.15 22.88
N ASP A 217 30.75 -34.45 22.55
CA ASP A 217 32.04 -35.08 22.29
C ASP A 217 33.06 -34.61 23.32
N ALA A 218 33.73 -35.63 23.86
CA ALA A 218 34.77 -35.59 24.87
C ALA A 218 36.00 -34.78 24.45
N LEU A 219 36.70 -34.25 25.44
CA LEU A 219 38.10 -33.85 25.33
C LEU A 219 38.93 -34.68 26.33
N PRO A 220 40.20 -34.96 26.00
CA PRO A 220 41.03 -35.98 26.64
C PRO A 220 41.43 -35.66 28.08
#